data_AF-A0A378JY11-F1
#
_entry.id   AF-A0A378JY11-F1
#
_cell.length_a   1.000
_cell.length_b   1.000
_cell.length_c   1.000
_cell.angle_alpha   90.00
_cell.angle_beta   90.00
_cell.angle_gamma   90.00
#
_symmetry.space_group_name_H-M   'P 1'
#
loop_
_entity.id
_entity.type
_entity.pdbx_description
1 polymer ?
#
loop_
_entity_poly.entity_id
_entity_poly.type
_entity_poly.pdbx_seq_one_letter_code
_entity_poly.pdbx_strand_id
1 'polypeptide(L)'
;MPQDEQNQSNPPSQPQSKKADVVIVGGGPIGLAQAWGLKKLNPQLKVVVLEKYEEFQRKHTLVMQHKQLAALIQATQSSDDPRLIALMEQLRKSPNIRTNTLQ
;
A
#
# COMPACT_ATOMS: atom_id res chain seq x y z
N MET A 1 17.32 -53.80 -13.98
CA MET A 1 17.34 -52.35 -14.25
C MET A 1 17.13 -52.19 -15.74
N PRO A 2 16.19 -51.33 -16.23
CA PRO A 2 15.78 -50.05 -15.63
C PRO A 2 14.26 -49.85 -15.49
N GLN A 3 13.85 -49.00 -14.55
CA GLN A 3 12.60 -48.24 -14.62
C GLN A 3 13.00 -46.78 -14.46
N ASP A 4 13.20 -46.09 -15.57
CA ASP A 4 13.37 -44.64 -15.56
C ASP A 4 11.99 -44.02 -15.32
N GLU A 5 11.78 -43.61 -14.07
CA GLU A 5 10.63 -42.85 -13.62
C GLU A 5 10.44 -41.61 -14.49
N GLN A 6 9.27 -41.51 -15.10
CA GLN A 6 8.83 -40.34 -15.85
C GLN A 6 8.66 -39.16 -14.86
N ASN A 7 9.70 -38.35 -14.74
CA ASN A 7 9.62 -37.05 -14.08
C ASN A 7 8.83 -36.09 -14.99
N GLN A 8 7.50 -36.19 -14.95
CA GLN A 8 6.61 -35.19 -15.55
C GLN A 8 6.76 -33.89 -14.76
N SER A 9 7.69 -33.06 -15.22
CA SER A 9 7.80 -31.66 -14.79
C SER A 9 6.50 -30.96 -15.16
N ASN A 10 5.69 -30.64 -14.15
CA ASN A 10 4.54 -29.75 -14.31
C ASN A 10 5.05 -28.45 -14.97
N PRO A 11 4.43 -27.98 -16.08
CA PRO A 11 4.85 -26.74 -16.70
C PRO A 11 4.75 -25.59 -15.70
N PRO A 12 5.68 -24.62 -15.72
CA PRO A 12 5.59 -23.45 -14.86
C PRO A 12 4.23 -22.80 -15.04
N SER A 13 3.47 -22.70 -13.95
CA SER A 13 2.15 -22.09 -13.94
C SER A 13 2.23 -20.72 -14.61
N GLN A 14 1.50 -20.53 -15.71
CA GLN A 14 1.47 -19.25 -16.41
C GLN A 14 1.10 -18.14 -15.42
N PRO A 15 1.73 -16.95 -15.50
CA PRO A 15 1.41 -15.85 -14.60
C PRO A 15 -0.08 -15.56 -14.70
N GLN A 16 -0.80 -15.78 -13.60
CA GLN A 16 -2.23 -15.58 -13.54
C GLN A 16 -2.52 -14.10 -13.81
N SER A 17 -3.14 -13.82 -14.96
CA SER A 17 -3.62 -12.49 -15.32
C SER A 17 -4.66 -12.04 -14.31
N LYS A 18 -4.21 -11.33 -13.27
CA LYS A 18 -5.11 -10.67 -12.31
C LYS A 18 -5.60 -9.38 -12.96
N LYS A 19 -6.86 -9.36 -13.39
CA LYS A 19 -7.51 -8.14 -13.86
C LYS A 19 -7.62 -7.14 -12.70
N ALA A 20 -7.01 -5.98 -12.86
CA ALA A 20 -7.08 -4.86 -11.93
C ALA A 20 -7.71 -3.67 -12.63
N ASP A 21 -8.50 -2.88 -11.89
CA ASP A 21 -9.01 -1.60 -12.37
C ASP A 21 -7.94 -0.51 -12.19
N VAL A 22 -7.15 -0.63 -11.12
CA VAL A 22 -6.04 0.28 -10.80
C VAL A 22 -4.83 -0.54 -10.34
N VAL A 23 -3.67 -0.22 -10.89
CA VAL A 23 -2.38 -0.74 -10.43
C VAL A 23 -1.56 0.40 -9.84
N ILE A 24 -1.09 0.23 -8.60
CA ILE A 24 -0.20 1.17 -7.91
C ILE A 24 1.16 0.50 -7.82
N VAL A 25 2.19 1.14 -8.38
CA VAL A 25 3.58 0.67 -8.28
C VAL A 25 4.27 1.44 -7.15
N GLY A 26 4.60 0.72 -6.09
CA GLY A 26 5.14 1.23 -4.83
C GLY A 26 4.16 1.07 -3.67
N GLY A 27 4.49 0.20 -2.72
CA GLY A 27 3.78 -0.03 -1.45
C GLY A 27 4.28 0.85 -0.29
N GLY A 28 4.92 1.98 -0.60
CA GLY A 28 5.30 2.97 0.40
C GLY A 28 4.11 3.76 0.96
N PRO A 29 4.35 4.68 1.91
CA PRO A 29 3.29 5.45 2.57
C PRO A 29 2.31 6.14 1.61
N ILE A 30 2.82 6.72 0.53
CA ILE A 30 1.98 7.40 -0.47
C ILE A 30 1.16 6.40 -1.29
N GLY A 31 1.76 5.29 -1.74
CA GLY A 31 1.05 4.28 -2.52
C GLY A 31 -0.07 3.62 -1.71
N LEU A 32 0.18 3.34 -0.43
CA LEU A 32 -0.83 2.81 0.48
C LEU A 32 -1.92 3.84 0.80
N ALA A 33 -1.57 5.11 1.00
CA ALA A 33 -2.56 6.17 1.21
C ALA A 33 -3.51 6.32 0.00
N GLN A 34 -2.99 6.21 -1.22
CA GLN A 34 -3.78 6.21 -2.45
C GLN A 34 -4.65 4.96 -2.57
N ALA A 35 -4.09 3.77 -2.32
CA ALA A 35 -4.85 2.52 -2.34
C ALA A 35 -6.02 2.55 -1.34
N TRP A 36 -5.76 3.05 -0.13
CA TRP A 36 -6.78 3.26 0.90
C TRP A 36 -7.84 4.26 0.46
N GLY A 37 -7.44 5.42 -0.07
CA GLY A 37 -8.37 6.44 -0.56
C GLY A 37 -9.30 5.92 -1.65
N LEU A 38 -8.74 5.23 -2.65
CA LEU A 38 -9.51 4.61 -3.73
C LEU A 38 -10.52 3.59 -3.19
N LYS A 39 -10.10 2.74 -2.23
CA LYS A 39 -10.99 1.76 -1.61
C LYS A 39 -12.08 2.40 -0.75
N LYS A 40 -11.81 3.54 -0.11
CA LYS A 40 -12.83 4.29 0.64
C LYS A 40 -13.86 4.92 -0.28
N LEU A 41 -13.43 5.47 -1.41
CA LEU A 41 -14.32 6.08 -2.41
C LEU A 41 -15.15 5.04 -3.16
N ASN A 42 -14.54 3.91 -3.53
CA ASN A 42 -15.23 2.80 -4.19
C ASN A 42 -14.67 1.45 -3.71
N PRO A 43 -15.37 0.79 -2.77
CA PRO A 43 -14.96 -0.51 -2.24
C PRO A 43 -14.83 -1.61 -3.30
N GLN A 44 -15.56 -1.50 -4.42
CA GLN A 44 -15.59 -2.50 -5.48
C GLN A 44 -14.37 -2.45 -6.41
N LEU A 45 -13.58 -1.37 -6.41
CA LEU A 45 -12.38 -1.26 -7.24
C LEU A 45 -11.37 -2.37 -6.93
N LYS A 46 -10.91 -3.08 -7.97
CA LYS A 46 -9.80 -4.03 -7.89
C LYS A 46 -8.49 -3.27 -7.96
N VAL A 47 -8.03 -2.81 -6.80
CA VAL A 47 -6.73 -2.14 -6.63
C VAL A 47 -5.65 -3.18 -6.36
N VAL A 48 -4.61 -3.20 -7.20
CA VAL A 48 -3.40 -4.01 -7.01
C VAL A 48 -2.24 -3.08 -6.67
N VAL A 49 -1.58 -3.33 -5.53
CA VAL A 49 -0.35 -2.63 -5.15
C VAL A 49 0.82 -3.57 -5.40
N LEU A 50 1.80 -3.12 -6.17
CA LEU A 50 3.03 -3.84 -6.46
C LEU A 50 4.17 -3.19 -5.68
N GLU A 51 4.88 -3.96 -4.87
CA GLU A 51 6.09 -3.51 -4.18
C GLU A 51 7.22 -4.50 -4.47
N LYS A 52 8.46 -3.99 -4.48
CA LYS A 52 9.65 -4.80 -4.76
C LYS A 52 9.94 -5.81 -3.65
N TYR A 53 9.62 -5.44 -2.41
CA TYR A 53 9.91 -6.22 -1.22
C TYR A 53 8.62 -6.55 -0.47
N GLU A 54 8.51 -7.76 0.07
CA GLU A 54 7.34 -8.19 0.85
C GLU A 54 7.22 -7.40 2.16
N GLU A 55 8.35 -7.12 2.79
CA GLU A 55 8.42 -6.30 3.99
C GLU A 55 8.99 -4.92 3.69
N PHE A 56 8.45 -3.91 4.37
CA PHE A 56 8.96 -2.55 4.25
C PHE A 56 10.31 -2.42 4.97
N GLN A 57 11.41 -2.42 4.22
CA GLN A 57 12.76 -2.43 4.80
C GLN A 57 13.39 -1.04 5.03
N ARG A 58 12.69 0.06 4.70
CA ARG A 58 13.32 1.38 4.66
C ARG A 58 13.13 2.18 5.95
N LYS A 59 14.22 2.38 6.68
CA LYS A 59 14.30 3.37 7.77
C LYS A 59 14.58 4.76 7.18
N HIS A 60 13.55 5.58 7.02
CA HIS A 60 13.69 6.93 6.48
C HIS A 60 12.70 7.92 7.10
N THR A 61 12.90 9.20 6.82
CA THR A 61 11.91 10.24 7.14
C THR A 61 11.06 10.47 5.90
N LEU A 62 9.75 10.26 6.04
CA LEU A 62 8.75 10.71 5.07
C LEU A 62 8.42 12.16 5.39
N VAL A 63 8.33 12.99 4.35
CA VAL A 63 7.78 14.35 4.48
C VAL A 63 6.36 14.31 3.94
N MET A 64 5.38 14.63 4.78
CA MET A 64 3.98 14.76 4.39
C MET A 64 3.44 16.09 4.87
N GLN A 65 2.86 16.87 3.96
CA GLN A 65 2.22 18.12 4.35
C GLN A 65 0.85 17.84 4.96
N HIS A 66 0.55 18.46 6.09
CA HIS A 66 -0.75 18.33 6.76
C HIS A 66 -1.93 18.66 5.82
N LYS A 67 -1.75 19.60 4.88
CA LYS A 67 -2.76 19.97 3.87
C LYS A 67 -3.12 18.81 2.95
N GLN A 68 -2.14 17.99 2.56
CA GLN A 68 -2.38 16.81 1.72
C GLN A 68 -3.15 15.75 2.48
N LEU A 69 -2.80 15.51 3.74
CA LEU A 69 -3.57 14.59 4.59
C LEU A 69 -5.00 15.12 4.79
N ALA A 70 -5.19 16.43 4.97
CA ALA A 70 -6.51 17.03 5.18
C ALA A 70 -7.41 16.87 3.95
N ALA A 71 -6.85 17.11 2.76
CA ALA A 71 -7.56 16.88 1.50
C ALA A 71 -7.97 15.41 1.34
N LEU A 72 -7.08 14.47 1.70
CA LEU A 72 -7.38 13.04 1.65
C LEU A 72 -8.49 12.66 2.64
N ILE A 73 -8.42 13.11 3.89
CA ILE A 73 -9.44 12.87 4.94
C ILE A 73 -10.81 13.40 4.51
N GLN A 74 -10.85 14.60 3.94
CA GLN A 74 -12.08 15.22 3.45
C GLN A 74 -12.67 14.41 2.30
N ALA A 75 -11.85 14.02 1.32
CA ALA A 75 -12.29 13.24 0.17
C ALA A 75 -12.83 11.87 0.58
N THR A 76 -12.25 11.24 1.60
CA THR A 76 -12.64 9.90 2.08
C THR A 76 -13.66 9.92 3.22
N GLN A 77 -14.19 11.11 3.59
CA GLN A 77 -15.12 11.30 4.71
C GLN A 77 -14.64 10.59 6.00
N SER A 78 -13.33 10.66 6.27
CA SER A 78 -12.68 9.93 7.37
C SER A 78 -12.24 10.84 8.51
N SER A 79 -12.99 11.94 8.74
CA SER A 79 -12.70 12.94 9.79
C SER A 79 -12.73 12.36 11.20
N ASP A 80 -13.43 11.25 11.38
CA ASP A 80 -13.79 10.72 12.70
C ASP A 80 -12.79 9.65 13.17
N ASP A 81 -11.81 9.27 12.34
CA ASP A 81 -10.79 8.28 12.71
C ASP A 81 -9.77 8.89 13.68
N PRO A 82 -9.67 8.40 14.93
CA PRO A 82 -8.80 8.98 15.94
C PRO A 82 -7.31 8.91 15.55
N ARG A 83 -6.91 7.94 14.72
CA ARG A 83 -5.53 7.81 14.23
C ARG A 83 -5.21 8.90 13.21
N LEU A 84 -6.16 9.23 12.34
CA LEU A 84 -6.01 10.29 11.35
C LEU A 84 -6.01 11.67 12.02
N ILE A 85 -6.83 11.86 13.05
CA ILE A 85 -6.80 13.07 13.89
C ILE A 85 -5.43 13.21 14.56
N ALA A 86 -4.93 12.16 15.23
CA ALA A 86 -3.63 12.18 15.89
C ALA A 86 -2.47 12.47 14.91
N LEU A 87 -2.49 11.83 13.74
CA LEU A 87 -1.51 12.07 12.68
C LEU A 87 -1.59 13.51 12.16
N MET A 88 -2.80 14.07 12.00
CA MET A 88 -2.99 15.46 11.59
C MET A 88 -2.36 16.43 12.58
N GLU A 89 -2.60 16.25 13.89
CA GLU A 89 -2.00 17.08 14.92
C GLU A 89 -0.47 16.97 14.94
N GLN A 90 0.07 15.78 14.72
CA GLN A 90 1.51 15.59 14.56
C GLN A 90 2.05 16.37 13.35
N LEU A 91 1.39 16.26 12.20
CA LEU A 91 1.83 16.88 10.95
C LEU A 91 1.74 18.41 10.97
N ARG A 92 0.84 18.99 11.78
CA ARG A 92 0.81 20.43 12.03
C ARG A 92 2.03 20.92 12.82
N LYS A 93 2.59 20.08 13.70
CA LYS A 93 3.82 20.40 14.46
C LYS A 93 5.08 20.17 13.64
N SER A 94 5.13 19.08 12.88
CA SER A 94 6.26 18.76 12.02
C SER A 94 5.81 17.94 10.81
N PRO A 95 6.21 18.30 9.58
CA PRO A 95 5.85 17.53 8.39
C PRO A 95 6.62 16.21 8.27
N ASN A 96 7.56 15.95 9.19
CA ASN A 96 8.46 14.80 9.16
C ASN A 96 7.87 13.63 9.94
N ILE A 97 7.61 12.51 9.26
CA ILE A 97 7.23 11.23 9.84
C ILE A 97 8.44 10.31 9.80
N ARG A 98 8.91 9.88 10.97
CA ARG A 98 9.99 8.89 11.05
C ARG A 98 9.39 7.49 10.95
N THR A 99 9.71 6.73 9.90
CA THR A 99 9.10 5.41 9.69
C THR A 99 9.64 4.34 10.65
N ASN A 100 10.71 4.64 11.40
CA ASN A 100 11.29 3.73 12.39
C ASN A 100 10.53 3.68 13.72
N THR A 101 9.62 4.61 13.97
CA THR A 101 8.77 4.62 15.19
C THR A 101 7.41 3.97 14.96
N LEU A 102 7.15 3.48 13.74
CA LEU A 102 5.96 2.71 13.39
C LEU A 102 6.32 1.22 13.53
N GLN A 103 6.34 0.73 14.77
CA GLN A 103 6.40 -0.70 15.09
C GLN A 103 5.13 -1.09 15.82
#